data_AF-A0A833PF03-F1
#
_entry.id   AF-A0A833PF03-F1
#
_cell.length_a   1.000
_cell.length_b   1.000
_cell.length_c   1.000
_cell.angle_alpha   90.00
_cell.angle_beta   90.00
_cell.angle_gamma   90.00
#
_symmetry.space_group_name_H-M   'P 1'
#
loop_
_entity.id
_entity.type
_entity.pdbx_description
1 polymer ?
#
loop_
_entity_poly.entity_id
_entity_poly.type
_entity_poly.pdbx_seq_one_letter_code
_entity_poly.pdbx_strand_id
1 'polypeptide(L)'
;MIKKTLATVMMMSALSLSSMTFAATLQQNMQTLGKNYKAFNQTTNPAEANSALDNMHAAVTDAKKVKLKGRGDASAPSSTQLYDQLIAQIDKTQALVKGGHLDHAKMEGKKIAEIRDQGHKIYQ
;
A
#
# COMPACT_ATOMS: atom_id res chain seq x y z
N MET A 1 23.65 -18.96 59.83
CA MET A 1 24.09 -18.30 58.57
C MET A 1 23.36 -18.98 57.42
N ILE A 2 22.22 -18.44 56.98
CA ILE A 2 21.41 -19.03 55.90
C ILE A 2 21.77 -18.31 54.59
N LYS A 3 22.23 -19.10 53.62
CA LYS A 3 22.74 -18.67 52.32
C LYS A 3 21.59 -18.30 51.39
N LYS A 4 21.78 -17.19 50.69
CA LYS A 4 20.94 -16.63 49.62
C LYS A 4 20.52 -17.69 48.60
N THR A 5 19.23 -17.83 48.34
CA THR A 5 18.70 -18.55 47.18
C THR A 5 17.86 -17.60 46.33
N LEU A 6 18.42 -17.27 45.16
CA LEU A 6 17.78 -16.66 44.02
C LEU A 6 16.67 -17.58 43.48
N ALA A 7 15.49 -17.04 43.16
CA ALA A 7 14.64 -17.53 42.07
C ALA A 7 13.43 -16.59 41.87
N THR A 8 13.64 -15.43 41.24
CA THR A 8 12.53 -14.66 40.66
C THR A 8 12.49 -14.98 39.16
N VAL A 9 11.75 -16.02 38.78
CA VAL A 9 11.42 -16.27 37.38
C VAL A 9 10.18 -15.45 37.05
N MET A 10 10.38 -14.21 36.57
CA MET A 10 9.32 -13.46 35.92
C MET A 10 9.04 -14.11 34.57
N MET A 11 8.00 -14.94 34.52
CA MET A 11 7.49 -15.52 33.29
C MET A 11 6.83 -14.40 32.48
N MET A 12 7.59 -13.76 31.59
CA MET A 12 7.05 -12.82 30.62
C MET A 12 6.13 -13.59 29.67
N SER A 13 4.84 -13.40 29.85
CA SER A 13 3.82 -13.79 28.88
C SER A 13 4.07 -12.97 27.61
N ALA A 14 4.68 -13.59 26.60
CA ALA A 14 4.80 -13.00 25.28
C ALA A 14 3.39 -12.82 24.70
N LEU A 15 2.92 -11.57 24.67
CA LEU A 15 1.67 -11.19 24.02
C LEU A 15 1.72 -11.60 22.54
N SER A 16 0.86 -12.53 22.16
CA SER A 16 0.49 -12.79 20.77
C SER A 16 -0.35 -11.62 20.23
N LEU A 17 0.32 -10.55 19.80
CA LEU A 17 -0.26 -9.38 19.11
C LEU A 17 0.33 -9.29 17.70
N SER A 18 -0.04 -10.19 16.79
CA SER A 18 0.59 -10.21 15.44
C SER A 18 -0.37 -10.05 14.28
N SER A 19 -1.70 -9.98 14.47
CA SER A 19 -2.65 -9.80 13.36
C SER A 19 -3.20 -8.37 13.21
N MET A 20 -3.34 -7.61 14.30
CA MET A 20 -3.91 -6.25 14.26
C MET A 20 -2.98 -5.22 13.60
N THR A 21 -1.65 -5.41 13.74
CA THR A 21 -0.64 -4.50 13.16
C THR A 21 -0.67 -4.50 11.64
N PHE A 22 -0.91 -5.65 11.00
CA PHE A 22 -0.92 -5.74 9.53
C PHE A 22 -2.17 -5.11 8.91
N ALA A 23 -3.35 -5.26 9.54
CA ALA A 23 -4.58 -4.62 9.07
C ALA A 23 -4.53 -3.09 9.20
N ALA A 24 -4.00 -2.58 10.32
CA ALA A 24 -3.78 -1.15 10.51
C ALA A 24 -2.78 -0.58 9.48
N THR A 25 -1.69 -1.31 9.23
CA THR A 25 -0.68 -0.95 8.22
C THR A 25 -1.29 -0.92 6.81
N LEU A 26 -2.11 -1.91 6.46
CA LEU A 26 -2.79 -1.94 5.16
C LEU A 26 -3.74 -0.76 4.98
N GLN A 27 -4.56 -0.46 5.98
CA GLN A 27 -5.47 0.69 5.93
C GLN A 27 -4.69 2.00 5.73
N GLN A 28 -3.60 2.18 6.47
CA GLN A 28 -2.73 3.36 6.33
C GLN A 28 -2.11 3.46 4.93
N ASN A 29 -1.68 2.32 4.35
CA ASN A 29 -1.15 2.28 2.99
C ASN A 29 -2.22 2.66 1.96
N MET A 30 -3.45 2.15 2.09
CA MET A 30 -4.54 2.50 1.18
C MET A 30 -4.97 3.97 1.30
N GLN A 31 -4.97 4.52 2.52
CA GLN A 31 -5.19 5.95 2.74
C GLN A 31 -4.08 6.79 2.10
N THR A 32 -2.82 6.37 2.23
CA THR A 32 -1.66 7.03 1.62
C THR A 32 -1.78 7.01 0.09
N LEU A 33 -2.14 5.88 -0.51
CA LEU A 33 -2.41 5.76 -1.93
C LEU A 33 -3.50 6.73 -2.38
N GLY A 34 -4.65 6.77 -1.68
CA GLY A 34 -5.76 7.66 -2.01
C GLY A 34 -5.42 9.15 -1.89
N LYS A 35 -4.72 9.54 -0.81
CA LYS A 35 -4.28 10.93 -0.59
C LYS A 35 -3.33 11.40 -1.69
N ASN A 36 -2.33 10.59 -2.02
CA ASN A 36 -1.36 10.95 -3.04
C ASN A 36 -1.94 10.89 -4.46
N TYR A 37 -2.88 9.97 -4.74
CA TYR A 37 -3.63 9.99 -6.00
C TYR A 37 -4.39 11.31 -6.18
N LYS A 38 -5.04 11.82 -5.12
CA LYS A 38 -5.70 13.13 -5.16
C LYS A 38 -4.68 14.25 -5.41
N ALA A 39 -3.56 14.26 -4.69
CA ALA A 39 -2.51 15.26 -4.84
C ALA A 39 -1.93 15.28 -6.27
N PHE A 40 -1.62 14.11 -6.83
CA PHE A 40 -1.15 13.94 -8.21
C PHE A 40 -2.11 14.55 -9.24
N ASN A 41 -3.42 14.33 -9.09
CA ASN A 41 -4.42 14.87 -10.03
C ASN A 41 -4.58 16.40 -9.90
N GLN A 42 -4.42 16.93 -8.69
CA GLN A 42 -4.63 18.36 -8.39
C GLN A 42 -3.42 19.24 -8.72
N THR A 43 -2.21 18.74 -8.57
CA THR A 43 -0.99 19.55 -8.79
C THR A 43 -0.77 19.88 -10.26
N THR A 44 -0.20 21.04 -10.54
CA THR A 44 0.34 21.44 -11.86
C THR A 44 1.87 21.40 -11.90
N ASN A 45 2.51 21.04 -10.78
CA ASN A 45 3.96 20.99 -10.64
C ASN A 45 4.46 19.55 -10.89
N PRO A 46 5.29 19.31 -11.91
CA PRO A 46 5.83 17.98 -12.19
C PRO A 46 6.62 17.36 -11.02
N ALA A 47 7.29 18.17 -10.20
CA ALA A 47 8.04 17.66 -9.04
C ALA A 47 7.09 17.12 -7.95
N GLU A 48 6.00 17.85 -7.67
CA GLU A 48 4.95 17.40 -6.75
C GLU A 48 4.21 16.17 -7.29
N ALA A 49 3.95 16.13 -8.59
CA ALA A 49 3.34 14.98 -9.25
C ALA A 49 4.22 13.72 -9.10
N ASN A 50 5.53 13.86 -9.33
CA ASN A 50 6.48 12.76 -9.11
C ASN A 50 6.53 12.32 -7.65
N SER A 51 6.61 13.26 -6.70
CA SER A 51 6.61 12.92 -5.27
C SER A 51 5.33 12.20 -4.83
N ALA A 52 4.18 12.61 -5.36
CA ALA A 52 2.92 11.92 -5.11
C ALA A 52 2.95 10.47 -5.66
N LEU A 53 3.45 10.27 -6.88
CA LEU A 53 3.60 8.94 -7.48
C LEU A 53 4.60 8.05 -6.72
N ASP A 54 5.71 8.60 -6.24
CA ASP A 54 6.68 7.87 -5.41
C ASP A 54 6.03 7.39 -4.09
N ASN A 55 5.25 8.25 -3.44
CA ASN A 55 4.52 7.88 -2.23
C ASN A 55 3.45 6.81 -2.50
N MET A 56 2.78 6.88 -3.66
CA MET A 56 1.83 5.83 -4.08
C MET A 56 2.56 4.50 -4.30
N HIS A 57 3.69 4.51 -5.01
CA HIS A 57 4.51 3.33 -5.27
C HIS A 57 4.95 2.66 -3.96
N ALA A 58 5.47 3.44 -3.02
CA ALA A 58 5.88 2.95 -1.70
C ALA A 58 4.71 2.33 -0.93
N ALA A 59 3.56 3.02 -0.88
CA ALA A 59 2.37 2.53 -0.18
C ALA A 59 1.84 1.21 -0.78
N VAL A 60 1.81 1.10 -2.11
CA VAL A 60 1.38 -0.15 -2.78
C VAL A 60 2.38 -1.28 -2.53
N THR A 61 3.68 -0.98 -2.58
CA THR A 61 4.74 -1.96 -2.29
C THR A 61 4.63 -2.50 -0.86
N ASP A 62 4.33 -1.63 0.11
CA ASP A 62 4.11 -2.04 1.50
C ASP A 62 2.80 -2.81 1.67
N ALA A 63 1.72 -2.40 1.00
CA ALA A 63 0.45 -3.12 1.00
C ALA A 63 0.57 -4.53 0.41
N LYS A 64 1.43 -4.71 -0.61
CA LYS A 64 1.70 -6.02 -1.25
C LYS A 64 2.26 -7.06 -0.30
N LYS A 65 2.89 -6.65 0.81
CA LYS A 65 3.38 -7.56 1.86
C LYS A 65 2.25 -8.26 2.61
N VAL A 66 1.03 -7.73 2.54
CA VAL A 66 -0.16 -8.30 3.17
C VAL A 66 -0.92 -9.14 2.14
N LYS A 67 -1.01 -10.46 2.39
CA LYS A 67 -1.85 -11.36 1.59
C LYS A 67 -3.31 -11.21 2.02
N LEU A 68 -4.17 -10.78 1.09
CA LEU A 68 -5.59 -10.63 1.34
C LEU A 68 -6.34 -11.90 0.93
N LYS A 69 -7.32 -12.30 1.74
CA LYS A 69 -8.28 -13.34 1.39
C LYS A 69 -9.41 -12.69 0.61
N GLY A 70 -9.58 -13.07 -0.65
CA GLY A 70 -10.66 -12.54 -1.49
C GLY A 70 -12.00 -13.14 -1.10
N ARG A 71 -13.10 -12.59 -1.62
CA ARG A 71 -14.47 -13.10 -1.38
C ARG A 71 -14.79 -14.49 -1.95
N GLY A 72 -13.79 -15.26 -2.39
CA GLY A 72 -13.97 -16.63 -2.85
C GLY A 72 -14.34 -16.79 -4.33
N ASP A 73 -14.24 -15.73 -5.13
CA ASP A 73 -14.33 -15.83 -6.59
C ASP A 73 -12.99 -16.34 -7.15
N ALA A 74 -12.97 -17.60 -7.62
CA ALA A 74 -11.77 -18.23 -8.17
C ALA A 74 -11.30 -17.58 -9.50
N SER A 75 -12.15 -16.79 -10.15
CA SER A 75 -11.82 -16.07 -11.38
C SER A 75 -11.29 -14.65 -11.13
N ALA A 76 -11.39 -14.15 -9.90
CA ALA A 76 -10.88 -12.84 -9.54
C ALA A 76 -9.35 -12.82 -9.48
N PRO A 77 -8.70 -11.73 -9.95
CA PRO A 77 -7.25 -11.58 -9.82
C PRO A 77 -6.84 -11.58 -8.34
N SER A 78 -5.71 -12.22 -8.04
CA SER A 78 -5.13 -12.22 -6.70
C SER A 78 -4.78 -10.80 -6.25
N SER A 79 -4.75 -10.56 -4.93
CA SER A 79 -4.34 -9.28 -4.38
C SER A 79 -2.95 -8.87 -4.84
N THR A 80 -2.02 -9.83 -4.95
CA THR A 80 -0.67 -9.61 -5.46
C THR A 80 -0.68 -9.14 -6.91
N GLN A 81 -1.48 -9.77 -7.79
CA GLN A 81 -1.60 -9.34 -9.19
C GLN A 81 -2.14 -7.91 -9.32
N LEU A 82 -3.12 -7.53 -8.50
CA LEU A 82 -3.66 -6.18 -8.49
C LEU A 82 -2.63 -5.14 -8.00
N TYR A 83 -1.84 -5.49 -6.97
CA TYR A 83 -0.74 -4.63 -6.54
C TYR A 83 0.35 -4.49 -7.60
N ASP A 84 0.66 -5.56 -8.34
CA ASP A 84 1.61 -5.52 -9.46
C ASP A 84 1.10 -4.64 -10.60
N GLN A 85 -0.20 -4.73 -10.92
CA GLN A 85 -0.83 -3.84 -11.90
C GLN A 85 -0.80 -2.37 -11.44
N LEU A 86 -1.06 -2.11 -10.16
CA LEU A 86 -0.96 -0.76 -9.59
C LEU A 86 0.46 -0.20 -9.71
N ILE A 87 1.47 -0.98 -9.32
CA ILE A 87 2.88 -0.57 -9.41
C ILE A 87 3.26 -0.26 -10.86
N ALA A 88 2.98 -1.17 -11.79
CA ALA A 88 3.30 -0.96 -13.20
C ALA A 88 2.60 0.29 -13.78
N GLN A 89 1.34 0.54 -13.37
CA GLN A 89 0.60 1.71 -13.81
C GLN A 89 1.15 3.02 -13.21
N ILE A 90 1.59 2.99 -11.94
CA ILE A 90 2.26 4.12 -11.29
C ILE A 90 3.59 4.42 -12.00
N ASP A 91 4.42 3.41 -12.28
CA ASP A 91 5.70 3.58 -12.97
C ASP A 91 5.53 4.17 -14.37
N LYS A 92 4.56 3.65 -15.12
CA LYS A 92 4.20 4.17 -16.44
C LYS A 92 3.75 5.63 -16.38
N THR A 93 2.94 5.97 -15.38
CA THR A 93 2.48 7.34 -15.15
C THR A 93 3.65 8.25 -14.77
N GLN A 94 4.57 7.77 -13.93
CA GLN A 94 5.75 8.51 -13.50
C GLN A 94 6.72 8.75 -14.65
N ALA A 95 6.88 7.80 -15.57
CA ALA A 95 7.68 7.98 -16.77
C ALA A 95 7.15 9.14 -17.63
N LEU A 96 5.83 9.30 -17.74
CA LEU A 96 5.21 10.44 -18.44
C LEU A 96 5.49 11.78 -17.74
N VAL A 97 5.42 11.83 -16.41
CA VAL A 97 5.76 13.05 -15.64
C VAL A 97 7.24 13.40 -15.82
N LYS A 98 8.14 12.41 -15.72
CA LYS A 98 9.58 12.58 -15.95
C LYS A 98 9.91 13.02 -17.37
N GLY A 99 9.11 12.60 -18.35
CA GLY A 99 9.18 13.05 -19.74
C GLY A 99 8.60 14.44 -20.01
N GLY A 100 8.11 15.16 -18.99
CA GLY A 100 7.50 16.48 -19.14
C GLY A 100 6.07 16.46 -19.67
N HIS A 101 5.43 15.29 -19.75
CA HIS A 101 4.09 15.10 -20.28
C HIS A 101 3.04 14.99 -19.16
N LEU A 102 2.95 16.02 -18.30
CA LEU A 102 2.08 15.98 -17.11
C LEU A 102 0.60 15.76 -17.45
N ASP A 103 0.09 16.38 -18.52
CA ASP A 103 -1.32 16.19 -18.92
C ASP A 103 -1.60 14.76 -19.39
N HIS A 104 -0.67 14.17 -20.16
CA HIS A 104 -0.75 12.75 -20.55
C HIS A 104 -0.65 11.84 -19.32
N ALA A 105 0.23 12.18 -18.36
CA ALA A 105 0.35 11.45 -17.11
C ALA A 105 -0.98 11.46 -16.34
N LYS A 106 -1.68 12.59 -16.26
CA LYS A 106 -2.99 12.66 -15.58
C LYS A 106 -4.05 11.81 -16.25
N MET A 107 -4.05 11.75 -17.59
CA MET A 107 -4.96 10.86 -18.32
C MET A 107 -4.65 9.39 -18.07
N GLU A 108 -3.37 9.01 -18.16
CA GLU A 108 -2.93 7.63 -17.94
C GLU A 108 -3.09 7.21 -16.47
N GLY A 109 -2.91 8.14 -15.53
CA GLY A 109 -3.06 7.94 -14.09
C GLY A 109 -4.50 7.59 -13.67
N LYS A 110 -5.53 7.86 -14.47
CA LYS A 110 -6.92 7.44 -14.18
C LYS A 110 -7.06 5.93 -13.97
N LYS A 111 -6.26 5.14 -14.69
CA LYS A 111 -6.21 3.67 -14.55
C LYS A 111 -5.77 3.22 -13.16
N ILE A 112 -5.03 4.05 -12.42
CA ILE A 112 -4.65 3.76 -11.03
C ILE A 112 -5.92 3.67 -10.14
N ALA A 113 -6.88 4.57 -10.34
CA ALA A 113 -8.16 4.50 -9.61
C ALA A 113 -8.97 3.27 -10.00
N GLU A 114 -9.02 2.94 -11.30
CA GLU A 114 -9.75 1.77 -11.80
C GLU A 114 -9.24 0.47 -11.17
N ILE A 115 -7.91 0.25 -11.15
CA ILE A 115 -7.30 -0.95 -10.57
C ILE A 115 -7.52 -0.98 -9.04
N ARG A 116 -7.37 0.17 -8.36
CA ARG A 116 -7.64 0.27 -6.91
C ARG A 116 -9.08 -0.11 -6.59
N ASP A 117 -10.04 0.43 -7.34
CA ASP A 117 -11.46 0.22 -7.10
C ASP A 117 -11.88 -1.23 -7.40
N GLN A 118 -11.29 -1.85 -8.44
CA GLN A 118 -11.40 -3.28 -8.67
C GLN A 118 -10.89 -4.08 -7.47
N GLY A 119 -9.73 -3.71 -6.92
CA GLY A 119 -9.18 -4.34 -5.72
C GLY A 119 -10.08 -4.21 -4.49
N HIS A 120 -10.59 -3.02 -4.19
CA HIS A 120 -11.54 -2.79 -3.08
C HIS A 120 -12.86 -3.55 -3.27
N LYS A 121 -13.27 -3.81 -4.51
CA LYS A 121 -14.44 -4.64 -4.80
C LYS A 121 -14.17 -6.11 -4.48
N ILE A 122 -12.97 -6.64 -4.70
CA ILE A 122 -12.65 -8.07 -4.49
C ILE A 122 -12.21 -8.35 -3.05
N TYR A 123 -11.49 -7.41 -2.46
CA TYR A 123 -10.85 -7.49 -1.15
C TYR A 123 -11.33 -6.31 -0.29
N GLN A 124 -11.99 -6.60 0.84
CA GLN A 124 -12.37 -5.62 1.87
C GLN A 124 -11.68 -5.96 3.17
#